data_AF-A0A949XZ53-F1
#
_entry.id   AF-A0A949XZ53-F1
#
_cell.length_a   1.000
_cell.length_b   1.000
_cell.length_c   1.000
_cell.angle_alpha   90.00
_cell.angle_beta   90.00
_cell.angle_gamma   90.00
#
_symmetry.space_group_name_H-M   'P 1'
#
loop_
_entity.id
_entity.type
_entity.pdbx_description
1 polymer ?
#
loop_
_entity_poly.entity_id
_entity_poly.type
_entity_poly.pdbx_seq_one_letter_code
_entity_poly.pdbx_strand_id
1 'polypeptide(L)'
;TLPPGVLARVQLAPFRVAQAGIKTAEVAYAPLTQTLTTVGSVAFDERRLANIVSKVPGKTRVEKLYVNFTGQDVEVGQTLAELYSPELSQAIQELLNTARRAEPLNQPRTAVARSLVTDRQEMVRASAEKLRRWGITQAQIDEILKTGKTAFTIPILSPIRGHVFKKNVVEGQEVPEGYAMFEVGDLHTVWVQAQVYERQLGLIHLGQPVEASVEAYPGETFSGKVEFIQPHLDPSTRTVEVWYALENPGHRLRPGMFATVTLKTSIAETPEFRTRVAAARPSGGVGRLASLTAEAQKTCPVTDAELGTMGPPIAVEVGGRKVWTCCDVCPPKLKADPAKYLAKLAPPAPDPAKGPTVEEQKVCPVTGAKLGSMGDPIAVEVEGRKIWTCCPACPPKLKAQPAKYLARLEPPPQDEVLSVPESAVIDTGTRKVVYVESEPGVFEGREVVLGPRTGDRFPVLEGLAPGEKVAAAGAFLIDAESRINPGAAPANPGEGGPPKAGMTQPRSTAASTQGAHRH
;
A
#
# COMPACT_ATOMS: atom_id res chain seq x y z
N THR A 1 -45.13 -13.35 0.38
CA THR A 1 -43.92 -13.43 -0.46
C THR A 1 -42.73 -12.99 0.38
N LEU A 2 -41.60 -13.70 0.29
CA LEU A 2 -40.40 -13.34 1.03
C LEU A 2 -39.80 -12.03 0.49
N PRO A 3 -39.17 -11.19 1.33
CA PRO A 3 -38.44 -10.01 0.86
C PRO A 3 -37.33 -10.38 -0.14
N PRO A 4 -36.92 -9.46 -1.03
CA PRO A 4 -35.79 -9.68 -1.93
C PRO A 4 -34.53 -10.10 -1.15
N GLY A 5 -33.87 -11.18 -1.59
CA GLY A 5 -32.64 -11.71 -0.96
C GLY A 5 -32.86 -12.68 0.23
N VAL A 6 -34.11 -12.90 0.65
CA VAL A 6 -34.45 -13.87 1.71
C VAL A 6 -34.84 -15.22 1.09
N LEU A 7 -34.10 -16.27 1.44
CA LEU A 7 -34.31 -17.64 0.96
C LEU A 7 -35.34 -18.40 1.79
N ALA A 8 -35.35 -18.17 3.11
CA ALA A 8 -36.24 -18.86 4.04
C ALA A 8 -36.54 -17.99 5.25
N ARG A 9 -37.68 -18.22 5.91
CA ARG A 9 -38.02 -17.60 7.19
C ARG A 9 -38.46 -18.69 8.16
N VAL A 10 -37.85 -18.71 9.34
CA VAL A 10 -38.12 -19.68 10.41
C VAL A 10 -38.50 -18.91 11.67
N GLN A 11 -39.60 -19.31 12.30
CA GLN A 11 -40.02 -18.78 13.60
C GLN A 11 -39.86 -19.84 14.68
N LEU A 12 -39.10 -19.52 15.71
CA LEU A 12 -38.83 -20.38 16.85
C LEU A 12 -39.37 -19.73 18.13
N ALA A 13 -40.07 -20.51 18.94
CA ALA A 13 -40.48 -20.05 20.27
C ALA A 13 -39.25 -19.81 21.16
N PRO A 14 -39.28 -18.84 22.10
CA PRO A 14 -38.12 -18.48 22.93
C PRO A 14 -37.46 -19.66 23.66
N PHE A 15 -38.25 -20.63 24.14
CA PHE A 15 -37.71 -21.81 24.80
C PHE A 15 -36.93 -22.73 23.85
N ARG A 16 -37.31 -22.82 22.56
CA ARG A 16 -36.59 -23.61 21.55
C ARG A 16 -35.27 -22.93 21.19
N VAL A 17 -35.25 -21.60 21.13
CA VAL A 17 -34.01 -20.82 20.92
C VAL A 17 -33.01 -21.09 22.06
N ALA A 18 -33.48 -21.04 23.31
CA ALA A 18 -32.67 -21.31 24.48
C ALA A 18 -32.17 -22.77 24.54
N GLN A 19 -33.05 -23.75 24.32
CA GLN A 19 -32.70 -25.18 24.35
C GLN A 19 -31.75 -25.57 23.22
N ALA A 20 -31.89 -24.97 22.04
CA ALA A 20 -31.00 -25.17 20.90
C ALA A 20 -29.64 -24.46 21.06
N GLY A 21 -29.45 -23.66 22.12
CA GLY A 21 -28.22 -22.91 22.37
C GLY A 21 -27.94 -21.86 21.31
N ILE A 22 -28.97 -21.34 20.63
CA ILE A 22 -28.82 -20.34 19.58
C ILE A 22 -28.35 -19.04 20.22
N LYS A 23 -27.20 -18.54 19.74
CA LYS A 23 -26.64 -17.24 20.15
C LYS A 23 -26.53 -16.35 18.94
N THR A 24 -26.86 -15.08 19.10
CA THR A 24 -26.72 -14.08 18.04
C THR A 24 -25.46 -13.26 18.23
N ALA A 25 -24.78 -12.92 17.13
CA ALA A 25 -23.76 -11.88 17.08
C ALA A 25 -24.26 -10.72 16.24
N GLU A 26 -23.80 -9.52 16.56
CA GLU A 26 -24.09 -8.33 15.76
C GLU A 26 -23.15 -8.23 14.57
N VAL A 27 -23.70 -7.87 13.41
CA VAL A 27 -22.95 -7.52 12.21
C VAL A 27 -22.41 -6.10 12.42
N ALA A 28 -21.11 -5.98 12.67
CA ALA A 28 -20.47 -4.71 12.96
C ALA A 28 -19.22 -4.52 12.10
N TYR A 29 -18.83 -3.25 11.96
CA TYR A 29 -17.52 -2.89 11.44
C TYR A 29 -16.45 -3.35 12.43
N ALA A 30 -15.40 -3.96 11.90
CA ALA A 30 -14.25 -4.38 12.68
C ALA A 30 -12.96 -4.17 11.88
N PRO A 31 -11.85 -3.80 12.53
CA PRO A 31 -10.55 -3.73 11.90
C PRO A 31 -10.05 -5.15 11.64
N LEU A 32 -10.31 -5.66 10.44
CA LEU A 32 -9.79 -6.96 10.02
C LEU A 32 -8.40 -6.77 9.43
N THR A 33 -7.39 -7.31 10.11
CA THR A 33 -5.99 -7.23 9.71
C THR A 33 -5.48 -8.61 9.34
N GLN A 34 -4.85 -8.73 8.18
CA GLN A 34 -4.09 -9.91 7.81
C GLN A 34 -2.63 -9.72 8.15
N THR A 35 -2.05 -10.73 8.81
CA THR A 35 -0.62 -10.76 9.11
C THR A 35 0.07 -11.62 8.05
N LEU A 36 1.05 -11.03 7.37
CA LEU A 36 1.95 -11.73 6.46
C LEU A 36 3.33 -11.81 7.12
N THR A 37 3.89 -13.01 7.19
CA THR A 37 5.26 -13.24 7.64
C THR A 37 6.08 -13.75 6.47
N THR A 38 7.21 -13.11 6.23
CA THR A 38 8.16 -13.45 5.16
C THR A 38 9.54 -13.62 5.76
N VAL A 39 10.38 -14.43 5.11
CA VAL A 39 11.77 -14.61 5.51
C VAL A 39 12.64 -14.09 4.39
N GLY A 40 13.65 -13.31 4.76
CA GLY A 40 14.59 -12.73 3.82
C GLY A 40 16.00 -12.66 4.39
N SER A 41 16.92 -12.18 3.56
CA SER A 41 18.30 -11.91 3.95
C SER A 41 18.54 -10.41 4.06
N VAL A 42 19.23 -10.00 5.11
CA VAL A 42 19.73 -8.63 5.26
C VAL A 42 20.77 -8.38 4.15
N ALA A 43 20.63 -7.26 3.45
CA ALA A 43 21.50 -6.83 2.36
C ALA A 43 21.88 -5.35 2.56
N PHE A 44 22.93 -4.92 1.86
CA PHE A 44 23.28 -3.51 1.80
C PHE A 44 22.23 -2.71 1.02
N ASP A 45 21.99 -1.45 1.41
CA ASP A 45 21.35 -0.49 0.51
C ASP A 45 22.36 -0.14 -0.59
N GLU A 46 22.15 -0.69 -1.78
CA GLU A 46 23.08 -0.51 -2.92
C GLU A 46 23.24 0.97 -3.32
N ARG A 47 22.28 1.82 -2.98
CA ARG A 47 22.34 3.27 -3.24
C ARG A 47 23.34 3.98 -2.33
N ARG A 48 23.75 3.34 -1.24
CA ARG A 48 24.69 3.86 -0.24
C ARG A 48 26.03 3.11 -0.25
N LEU A 49 26.35 2.50 -1.39
CA LEU A 49 27.66 1.91 -1.64
C LEU A 49 28.52 2.86 -2.47
N ALA A 50 29.80 2.96 -2.10
CA ALA A 50 30.81 3.64 -2.89
C ALA A 50 31.91 2.65 -3.26
N ASN A 51 32.21 2.56 -4.55
CA ASN A 51 33.37 1.83 -5.06
C ASN A 51 34.50 2.82 -5.34
N ILE A 52 35.61 2.68 -4.62
CA ILE A 52 36.78 3.55 -4.73
C ILE A 52 37.78 2.87 -5.67
N VAL A 53 37.84 3.41 -6.88
CA VAL A 53 38.71 2.92 -7.96
C VAL A 53 39.94 3.80 -8.15
N SER A 54 41.02 3.23 -8.67
CA SER A 54 42.14 4.02 -9.20
C SER A 54 41.69 4.75 -10.47
N LYS A 55 41.82 6.09 -10.50
CA LYS A 55 41.42 6.93 -11.64
C LYS A 55 42.60 7.50 -12.44
N VAL A 56 43.82 7.18 -12.00
CA VAL A 56 45.03 7.70 -12.62
C VAL A 56 45.45 6.71 -13.71
N PRO A 57 45.69 7.18 -14.95
CA PRO A 57 46.13 6.31 -16.04
C PRO A 57 47.53 5.75 -15.75
N GLY A 58 47.80 4.56 -16.26
CA GLY A 58 49.09 3.88 -16.11
C GLY A 58 49.16 2.99 -14.87
N LYS A 59 50.38 2.76 -14.38
CA LYS A 59 50.64 1.90 -13.21
C LYS A 59 50.80 2.75 -11.97
N THR A 60 49.77 2.76 -11.14
CA THR A 60 49.77 3.49 -9.88
C THR A 60 50.16 2.53 -8.76
N ARG A 61 51.16 2.88 -7.95
CA ARG A 61 51.58 2.05 -6.81
C ARG A 61 50.95 2.55 -5.52
N VAL A 62 50.49 1.62 -4.69
CA VAL A 62 50.03 1.93 -3.33
C VAL A 62 51.24 2.08 -2.43
N GLU A 63 51.53 3.31 -2.01
CA GLU A 63 52.69 3.60 -1.15
C GLU A 63 52.38 3.36 0.31
N LYS A 64 51.16 3.71 0.76
CA LYS A 64 50.76 3.54 2.14
C LYS A 64 49.29 3.24 2.27
N LEU A 65 48.95 2.30 3.13
CA LEU A 65 47.58 1.89 3.38
C LEU A 65 47.13 2.32 4.78
N TYR A 66 46.20 3.27 4.87
CA TYR A 66 45.65 3.74 6.16
C TYR A 66 44.50 2.87 6.65
N VAL A 67 43.71 2.33 5.71
CA VAL A 67 42.66 1.34 6.01
C VAL A 67 43.11 -0.02 5.54
N ASN A 68 43.55 -0.86 6.47
CA ASN A 68 44.28 -2.08 6.16
C ASN A 68 43.50 -3.39 6.41
N PHE A 69 42.28 -3.34 6.96
CA PHE A 69 41.39 -4.50 7.12
C PHE A 69 39.94 -4.17 6.75
N THR A 70 39.15 -5.21 6.44
CA THR A 70 37.71 -5.08 6.18
C THR A 70 36.92 -4.98 7.48
N GLY A 71 35.88 -4.15 7.51
CA GLY A 71 35.06 -3.82 8.68
C GLY A 71 35.50 -2.56 9.41
N GLN A 72 36.53 -1.86 8.93
CA GLN A 72 36.96 -0.59 9.51
C GLN A 72 35.99 0.55 9.13
N ASP A 73 35.59 1.34 10.13
CA ASP A 73 34.82 2.58 9.96
C ASP A 73 35.64 3.66 9.24
N VAL A 74 34.96 4.40 8.35
CA VAL A 74 35.52 5.53 7.63
C VAL A 74 34.55 6.71 7.59
N GLU A 75 35.09 7.92 7.69
CA GLU A 75 34.36 9.19 7.56
C GLU A 75 34.50 9.79 6.16
N VAL A 76 33.60 10.71 5.81
CA VAL A 76 33.69 11.48 4.56
C VAL A 76 35.01 12.26 4.52
N GLY A 77 35.79 12.10 3.46
CA GLY A 77 37.07 12.77 3.29
C GLY A 77 38.25 12.12 4.03
N GLN A 78 38.04 11.01 4.75
CA GLN A 78 39.12 10.29 5.42
C GLN A 78 40.05 9.63 4.39
N THR A 79 41.36 9.73 4.61
CA THR A 79 42.38 9.05 3.77
C THR A 79 42.32 7.54 3.95
N LEU A 80 42.12 6.82 2.85
CA LEU A 80 42.10 5.36 2.78
C LEU A 80 43.48 4.78 2.43
N ALA A 81 44.14 5.39 1.45
CA ALA A 81 45.45 5.01 0.95
C ALA A 81 46.17 6.21 0.34
N GLU A 82 47.48 6.11 0.21
CA GLU A 82 48.31 7.01 -0.59
C GLU A 82 48.81 6.30 -1.84
N LEU A 83 48.61 6.96 -2.99
CA LEU A 83 48.99 6.44 -4.29
C LEU A 83 50.11 7.27 -4.90
N TYR A 84 51.11 6.58 -5.46
CA TYR A 84 52.14 7.16 -6.31
C TYR A 84 51.89 6.80 -7.77
N SER A 85 51.88 7.80 -8.65
CA SER A 85 51.93 7.60 -10.11
C SER A 85 52.92 8.58 -10.74
N PRO A 86 53.79 8.08 -11.64
CA PRO A 86 54.63 8.93 -12.48
C PRO A 86 53.81 9.92 -13.32
N GLU A 87 52.72 9.47 -13.93
CA GLU A 87 51.84 10.27 -14.79
C GLU A 87 51.19 11.44 -14.03
N LEU A 88 50.76 11.15 -12.80
CA LEU A 88 50.21 12.14 -11.88
C LEU A 88 51.26 13.18 -11.46
N SER A 89 52.47 12.72 -11.16
CA SER A 89 53.61 13.59 -10.81
C SER A 89 53.95 14.55 -11.95
N GLN A 90 53.94 14.06 -13.19
CA GLN A 90 54.16 14.88 -14.39
C GLN A 90 53.05 15.92 -14.57
N ALA A 91 51.79 15.54 -14.40
CA ALA A 91 50.65 16.45 -14.53
C ALA A 91 50.64 17.53 -13.43
N ILE A 92 51.08 17.21 -12.21
CA ILE A 92 51.24 18.21 -11.13
C ILE A 92 52.35 19.21 -11.49
N GLN A 93 53.49 18.74 -11.98
CA GLN A 93 54.58 19.63 -12.43
C GLN A 93 54.11 20.54 -13.57
N GLU A 94 53.34 20.00 -14.52
CA GLU A 94 52.73 20.77 -15.61
C GLU A 94 51.81 21.89 -15.07
N LEU A 95 50.93 21.57 -14.10
CA LEU A 95 50.07 22.56 -13.45
C LEU A 95 50.87 23.64 -12.74
N LEU A 96 51.86 23.25 -11.92
CA LEU A 96 52.68 24.19 -11.15
C LEU A 96 53.49 25.12 -12.07
N ASN A 97 54.06 24.58 -13.15
CA ASN A 97 54.80 25.39 -14.13
C ASN A 97 53.88 26.37 -14.86
N THR A 98 52.66 25.95 -15.19
CA THR A 98 51.66 26.81 -15.84
C THR A 98 51.16 27.90 -14.90
N ALA A 99 50.91 27.55 -13.63
CA ALA A 99 50.50 28.50 -12.59
C ALA A 99 51.56 29.58 -12.34
N ARG A 100 52.85 29.20 -12.24
CA ARG A 100 53.96 30.14 -12.09
C ARG A 100 54.06 31.14 -13.26
N ARG A 101 53.75 30.70 -14.49
CA ARG A 101 53.72 31.58 -15.68
C ARG A 101 52.50 32.49 -15.74
N ALA A 102 51.40 32.08 -15.09
CA ALA A 102 50.16 32.83 -15.03
C ALA A 102 50.15 33.91 -13.93
N GLU A 103 51.11 33.89 -13.00
CA GLU A 103 51.25 34.95 -12.00
C GLU A 103 51.47 36.32 -12.68
N PRO A 104 50.65 37.34 -12.36
CA PRO A 104 50.77 38.65 -12.97
C PRO A 104 52.02 39.37 -12.43
N LEU A 105 53.01 39.59 -13.30
CA LEU A 105 54.22 40.37 -12.99
C LEU A 105 53.95 41.88 -12.78
N ASN A 106 52.79 42.40 -13.22
CA ASN A 106 52.27 43.76 -12.98
C ASN A 106 50.86 43.90 -13.61
N GLN A 107 50.03 44.87 -13.18
CA GLN A 107 48.71 45.11 -13.77
C GLN A 107 48.82 45.41 -15.30
N PRO A 108 48.19 44.61 -16.17
CA PRO A 108 48.30 44.76 -17.62
C PRO A 108 47.60 46.04 -18.10
N ARG A 109 48.39 47.01 -18.58
CA ARG A 109 47.90 48.32 -19.05
C ARG A 109 47.27 48.29 -20.45
N THR A 110 47.54 47.28 -21.27
CA THR A 110 47.06 47.17 -22.67
C THR A 110 46.06 46.04 -22.87
N ALA A 111 45.18 46.16 -23.86
CA ALA A 111 44.18 45.12 -24.20
C ALA A 111 44.83 43.77 -24.57
N VAL A 112 45.95 43.80 -25.29
CA VAL A 112 46.75 42.61 -25.64
C VAL A 112 47.31 41.94 -24.38
N ALA A 113 47.83 42.73 -23.42
CA ALA A 113 48.33 42.18 -22.17
C ALA A 113 47.24 41.56 -21.30
N ARG A 114 45.98 42.05 -21.37
CA ARG A 114 44.83 41.42 -20.70
C ARG A 114 44.46 40.08 -21.36
N SER A 115 44.41 40.02 -22.69
CA SER A 115 44.13 38.77 -23.42
C SER A 115 45.14 37.67 -23.05
N LEU A 116 46.44 38.01 -23.04
CA LEU A 116 47.50 37.08 -22.66
C LEU A 116 47.43 36.60 -21.20
N VAL A 117 46.81 37.37 -20.31
CA VAL A 117 46.58 36.94 -18.91
C VAL A 117 45.39 35.98 -18.85
N THR A 118 44.32 36.26 -19.59
CA THR A 118 43.17 35.35 -19.73
C THR A 118 43.59 34.01 -20.31
N ASP A 119 44.33 33.99 -21.41
CA ASP A 119 44.83 32.76 -22.05
C ASP A 119 45.67 31.92 -21.07
N ARG A 120 46.55 32.57 -20.29
CA ARG A 120 47.36 31.90 -19.27
C ARG A 120 46.52 31.32 -18.14
N GLN A 121 45.49 32.03 -17.68
CA GLN A 121 44.56 31.52 -16.67
C GLN A 121 43.73 30.34 -17.20
N GLU A 122 43.36 30.36 -18.47
CA GLU A 122 42.67 29.24 -19.13
C GLU A 122 43.56 28.00 -19.20
N MET A 123 44.87 28.14 -19.45
CA MET A 123 45.81 27.03 -19.38
C MET A 123 45.88 26.41 -17.99
N VAL A 124 45.95 27.23 -16.92
CA VAL A 124 45.93 26.73 -15.54
C VAL A 124 44.64 25.96 -15.26
N ARG A 125 43.50 26.50 -15.71
CA ARG A 125 42.19 25.81 -15.58
C ARG A 125 42.18 24.49 -16.33
N ALA A 126 42.71 24.42 -17.55
CA ALA A 126 42.77 23.18 -18.34
C ALA A 126 43.65 22.11 -17.67
N SER A 127 44.80 22.51 -17.10
CA SER A 127 45.66 21.59 -16.32
C SER A 127 44.97 21.14 -15.02
N ALA A 128 44.25 22.01 -14.33
CA ALA A 128 43.47 21.64 -13.13
C ALA A 128 42.34 20.67 -13.48
N GLU A 129 41.62 20.89 -14.59
CA GLU A 129 40.57 19.98 -15.07
C GLU A 129 41.10 18.58 -15.44
N LYS A 130 42.35 18.48 -15.91
CA LYS A 130 43.01 17.18 -16.11
C LYS A 130 43.15 16.42 -14.78
N LEU A 131 43.62 17.07 -13.72
CA LEU A 131 43.73 16.45 -12.40
C LEU A 131 42.36 16.14 -11.78
N ARG A 132 41.36 17.02 -11.94
CA ARG A 132 39.98 16.77 -11.47
C ARG A 132 39.39 15.51 -12.10
N ARG A 133 39.63 15.28 -13.39
CA ARG A 133 39.18 14.06 -14.09
C ARG A 133 39.82 12.78 -13.51
N TRP A 134 41.03 12.87 -12.99
CA TRP A 134 41.70 11.77 -12.28
C TRP A 134 41.30 11.66 -10.80
N GLY A 135 40.25 12.39 -10.38
CA GLY A 135 39.68 12.29 -9.04
C GLY A 135 40.35 13.15 -7.99
N ILE A 136 41.24 14.06 -8.37
CA ILE A 136 41.86 15.00 -7.43
C ILE A 136 40.84 16.10 -7.09
N THR A 137 40.57 16.25 -5.80
CA THR A 137 39.58 17.22 -5.32
C THR A 137 40.07 18.65 -5.49
N GLN A 138 39.15 19.61 -5.53
CA GLN A 138 39.53 21.01 -5.63
C GLN A 138 40.39 21.47 -4.45
N ALA A 139 40.07 21.01 -3.24
CA ALA A 139 40.86 21.30 -2.05
C ALA A 139 42.31 20.81 -2.18
N GLN A 140 42.53 19.62 -2.73
CA GLN A 140 43.88 19.09 -3.00
C GLN A 140 44.60 19.91 -4.07
N ILE A 141 43.91 20.35 -5.14
CA ILE A 141 44.51 21.20 -6.19
C ILE A 141 44.94 22.56 -5.60
N ASP A 142 44.09 23.18 -4.80
CA ASP A 142 44.38 24.46 -4.14
C ASP A 142 45.57 24.33 -3.18
N GLU A 143 45.67 23.21 -2.46
CA GLU A 143 46.81 22.90 -1.60
C GLU A 143 48.09 22.68 -2.39
N ILE A 144 48.05 21.98 -3.52
CA ILE A 144 49.19 21.79 -4.43
C ILE A 144 49.70 23.16 -4.93
N LEU A 145 48.78 24.01 -5.40
CA LEU A 145 49.12 25.35 -5.89
C LEU A 145 49.70 26.24 -4.79
N LYS A 146 49.14 26.18 -3.58
CA LYS A 146 49.58 26.96 -2.41
C LYS A 146 50.94 26.52 -1.89
N THR A 147 51.17 25.22 -1.77
CA THR A 147 52.43 24.68 -1.22
C THR A 147 53.56 24.71 -2.24
N GLY A 148 53.24 24.66 -3.53
CA GLY A 148 54.22 24.56 -4.61
C GLY A 148 55.06 23.27 -4.55
N LYS A 149 54.67 22.32 -3.68
CA LYS A 149 55.36 21.05 -3.51
C LYS A 149 54.83 20.05 -4.52
N THR A 150 55.73 19.34 -5.18
CA THR A 150 55.41 18.13 -5.91
C THR A 150 55.20 17.01 -4.89
N ALA A 151 54.00 16.93 -4.31
CA ALA A 151 53.62 15.76 -3.54
C ALA A 151 53.59 14.56 -4.50
N PHE A 152 54.49 13.59 -4.28
CA PHE A 152 54.58 12.39 -5.12
C PHE A 152 53.48 11.37 -4.80
N THR A 153 52.94 11.44 -3.58
CA THR A 153 51.79 10.65 -3.16
C THR A 153 50.55 11.51 -3.08
N ILE A 154 49.42 10.94 -3.51
CA ILE A 154 48.11 11.57 -3.37
C ILE A 154 47.25 10.71 -2.45
N PRO A 155 46.63 11.32 -1.43
CA PRO A 155 45.69 10.60 -0.58
C PRO A 155 44.38 10.35 -1.35
N ILE A 156 43.97 9.09 -1.37
CA ILE A 156 42.66 8.66 -1.84
C ILE A 156 41.70 8.74 -0.66
N LEU A 157 40.64 9.51 -0.84
CA LEU A 157 39.69 9.82 0.22
C LEU A 157 38.41 9.00 0.08
N SER A 158 37.75 8.72 1.21
CA SER A 158 36.42 8.14 1.18
C SER A 158 35.38 9.19 0.74
N PRO A 159 34.55 8.93 -0.28
CA PRO A 159 33.50 9.86 -0.70
C PRO A 159 32.27 9.84 0.22
N ILE A 160 32.11 8.77 1.01
CA ILE A 160 30.98 8.56 1.92
C ILE A 160 31.49 8.13 3.30
N ARG A 161 30.65 8.30 4.32
CA ARG A 161 30.85 7.64 5.62
C ARG A 161 30.32 6.20 5.56
N GLY A 162 30.96 5.28 6.28
CA GLY A 162 30.52 3.89 6.33
C GLY A 162 31.61 2.93 6.74
N HIS A 163 31.44 1.65 6.39
CA HIS A 163 32.38 0.57 6.69
C HIS A 163 33.04 0.08 5.41
N VAL A 164 34.34 -0.19 5.45
CA VAL A 164 35.05 -0.86 4.34
C VAL A 164 34.68 -2.33 4.33
N PHE A 165 33.75 -2.76 3.49
CA PHE A 165 33.35 -4.18 3.45
C PHE A 165 34.15 -5.00 2.44
N LYS A 166 34.78 -4.38 1.44
CA LYS A 166 35.83 -5.02 0.63
C LYS A 166 37.09 -4.16 0.54
N LYS A 167 38.24 -4.81 0.61
CA LYS A 167 39.57 -4.23 0.44
C LYS A 167 40.39 -5.14 -0.46
N ASN A 168 40.55 -4.76 -1.72
CA ASN A 168 41.21 -5.58 -2.74
C ASN A 168 42.68 -5.21 -2.95
N VAL A 169 43.22 -4.28 -2.16
CA VAL A 169 44.57 -3.75 -2.34
C VAL A 169 45.45 -4.00 -1.11
N VAL A 170 46.74 -4.20 -1.34
CA VAL A 170 47.78 -4.25 -0.31
C VAL A 170 48.84 -3.19 -0.55
N GLU A 171 49.55 -2.80 0.51
CA GLU A 171 50.65 -1.85 0.40
C GLU A 171 51.76 -2.40 -0.51
N GLY A 172 52.34 -1.55 -1.34
CA GLY A 172 53.34 -1.90 -2.35
C GLY A 172 52.78 -2.44 -3.68
N GLN A 173 51.48 -2.74 -3.76
CA GLN A 173 50.85 -3.26 -4.97
C GLN A 173 50.73 -2.19 -6.07
N GLU A 174 51.02 -2.58 -7.31
CA GLU A 174 50.66 -1.78 -8.50
C GLU A 174 49.19 -2.05 -8.89
N VAL A 175 48.42 -0.98 -9.07
CA VAL A 175 47.02 -1.02 -9.51
C VAL A 175 46.87 -0.27 -10.84
N PRO A 176 46.21 -0.89 -11.84
CA PRO A 176 45.86 -0.20 -13.09
C PRO A 176 44.70 0.77 -12.89
N GLU A 177 44.47 1.62 -13.88
CA GLU A 177 43.26 2.46 -13.96
C GLU A 177 41.99 1.58 -13.93
N GLY A 178 40.97 2.02 -13.20
CA GLY A 178 39.71 1.31 -13.00
C GLY A 178 39.75 0.20 -11.95
N TYR A 179 40.91 -0.12 -11.37
CA TYR A 179 41.00 -1.14 -10.33
C TYR A 179 40.24 -0.72 -9.06
N ALA A 180 39.27 -1.54 -8.64
CA ALA A 180 38.48 -1.33 -7.43
C ALA A 180 39.27 -1.69 -6.17
N MET A 181 39.79 -0.67 -5.47
CA MET A 181 40.64 -0.83 -4.30
C MET A 181 39.84 -1.08 -3.03
N PHE A 182 38.74 -0.31 -2.85
CA PHE A 182 37.88 -0.39 -1.68
C PHE A 182 36.41 -0.33 -2.08
N GLU A 183 35.57 -1.05 -1.35
CA GLU A 183 34.13 -0.85 -1.35
C GLU A 183 33.71 -0.42 0.06
N VAL A 184 33.11 0.77 0.15
CA VAL A 184 32.60 1.36 1.39
C VAL A 184 31.09 1.35 1.35
N GLY A 185 30.45 0.96 2.45
CA GLY A 185 28.99 0.91 2.55
C GLY A 185 28.49 1.53 3.84
N ASP A 186 27.43 2.33 3.73
CA ASP A 186 26.68 2.81 4.88
C ASP A 186 25.71 1.73 5.38
N LEU A 187 25.74 1.44 6.69
CA LEU A 187 24.89 0.44 7.34
C LEU A 187 23.77 1.05 8.18
N HIS A 188 23.58 2.38 8.24
CA HIS A 188 22.51 2.99 9.05
C HIS A 188 21.12 2.56 8.62
N THR A 189 20.95 2.24 7.34
CA THR A 189 19.75 1.63 6.78
C THR A 189 20.17 0.40 5.99
N VAL A 190 19.51 -0.72 6.24
CA VAL A 190 19.75 -1.98 5.51
C VAL A 190 18.48 -2.40 4.81
N TRP A 191 18.64 -3.20 3.76
CA TRP A 191 17.52 -3.86 3.13
C TRP A 191 17.35 -5.26 3.72
N VAL A 192 16.11 -5.73 3.80
CA VAL A 192 15.82 -7.16 3.87
C VAL A 192 15.18 -7.56 2.56
N GLN A 193 15.85 -8.45 1.83
CA GLN A 193 15.37 -9.00 0.56
C GLN A 193 14.64 -10.31 0.86
N ALA A 194 13.33 -10.33 0.65
CA ALA A 194 12.50 -11.50 0.92
C ALA A 194 11.73 -11.93 -0.32
N GLN A 195 11.46 -13.22 -0.41
CA GLN A 195 10.62 -13.79 -1.46
C GLN A 195 9.18 -13.90 -0.99
N VAL A 196 8.25 -13.38 -1.78
CA VAL A 196 6.82 -13.36 -1.47
C VAL A 196 6.07 -14.15 -2.53
N TYR A 197 5.23 -15.09 -2.13
CA TYR A 197 4.43 -15.87 -3.06
C TYR A 197 3.40 -14.98 -3.79
N GLU A 198 3.17 -15.28 -5.07
CA GLU A 198 2.22 -14.55 -5.94
C GLU A 198 0.84 -14.30 -5.27
N ARG A 199 0.28 -15.31 -4.58
CA ARG A 199 -1.01 -15.22 -3.90
C ARG A 199 -1.04 -14.21 -2.74
N GLN A 200 0.11 -13.88 -2.16
CA GLN A 200 0.23 -12.97 -1.02
C GLN A 200 0.57 -11.54 -1.45
N LEU A 201 0.89 -11.32 -2.73
CA LEU A 201 1.32 -10.02 -3.24
C LEU A 201 0.26 -8.93 -3.03
N GLY A 202 -1.03 -9.27 -3.12
CA GLY A 202 -2.14 -8.34 -2.87
C GLY A 202 -2.21 -7.80 -1.43
N LEU A 203 -1.43 -8.37 -0.49
CA LEU A 203 -1.33 -7.88 0.89
C LEU A 203 -0.22 -6.85 1.06
N ILE A 204 0.73 -6.75 0.13
CA ILE A 204 1.91 -5.90 0.27
C ILE A 204 1.74 -4.62 -0.54
N HIS A 205 1.97 -3.49 0.11
CA HIS A 205 1.83 -2.17 -0.49
C HIS A 205 3.11 -1.36 -0.29
N LEU A 206 3.49 -0.58 -1.30
CA LEU A 206 4.67 0.29 -1.21
C LEU A 206 4.52 1.29 -0.04
N GLY A 207 5.56 1.44 0.77
CA GLY A 207 5.57 2.32 1.93
C GLY A 207 4.86 1.77 3.18
N GLN A 208 4.26 0.57 3.11
CA GLN A 208 3.62 -0.06 4.26
C GLN A 208 4.62 -0.29 5.41
N PRO A 209 4.25 0.00 6.67
CA PRO A 209 5.13 -0.25 7.82
C PRO A 209 5.34 -1.75 8.04
N VAL A 210 6.56 -2.11 8.44
CA VAL A 210 6.94 -3.50 8.72
C VAL A 210 7.74 -3.59 10.02
N GLU A 211 7.67 -4.75 10.66
CA GLU A 211 8.50 -5.12 11.80
C GLU A 211 9.34 -6.33 11.43
N ALA A 212 10.65 -6.26 11.67
CA ALA A 212 11.55 -7.37 11.43
C ALA A 212 12.18 -7.87 12.73
N SER A 213 12.45 -9.16 12.80
CA SER A 213 13.22 -9.79 13.88
C SER A 213 14.31 -10.67 13.29
N VAL A 214 15.41 -10.80 14.03
CA VAL A 214 16.55 -11.65 13.67
C VAL A 214 16.89 -12.58 14.83
N GLU A 215 17.38 -13.78 14.51
CA GLU A 215 17.73 -14.77 15.54
C GLU A 215 18.90 -14.34 16.42
N ALA A 216 19.78 -13.48 15.90
CA ALA A 216 20.91 -12.95 16.64
C ALA A 216 20.50 -12.11 17.86
N TYR A 217 19.29 -11.53 17.84
CA TYR A 217 18.76 -10.67 18.90
C TYR A 217 17.29 -11.02 19.21
N PRO A 218 17.03 -12.14 19.90
CA PRO A 218 15.68 -12.58 20.20
C PRO A 218 14.91 -11.55 21.04
N GLY A 219 13.65 -11.29 20.67
CA GLY A 219 12.76 -10.36 21.37
C GLY A 219 12.92 -8.89 20.96
N GLU A 220 13.96 -8.56 20.18
CA GLU A 220 14.10 -7.24 19.59
C GLU A 220 13.42 -7.14 18.24
N THR A 221 12.84 -5.98 17.96
CA THR A 221 12.18 -5.68 16.70
C THR A 221 12.82 -4.47 16.05
N PHE A 222 12.95 -4.55 14.73
CA PHE A 222 13.49 -3.50 13.88
C PHE A 222 12.38 -2.97 13.00
N SER A 223 12.06 -1.70 13.16
CA SER A 223 11.04 -1.04 12.36
C SER A 223 11.57 -0.64 10.99
N GLY A 224 10.68 -0.66 10.01
CA GLY A 224 10.97 -0.19 8.68
C GLY A 224 9.72 -0.11 7.81
N LYS A 225 9.94 -0.13 6.50
CA LYS A 225 8.85 -0.08 5.53
C LYS A 225 9.14 -0.90 4.29
N VAL A 226 8.09 -1.22 3.54
CA VAL A 226 8.23 -1.75 2.18
C VAL A 226 8.83 -0.66 1.29
N GLU A 227 10.05 -0.87 0.84
CA GLU A 227 10.82 0.10 0.05
C GLU A 227 10.64 -0.15 -1.45
N PHE A 228 10.60 -1.42 -1.86
CA PHE A 228 10.49 -1.79 -3.26
C PHE A 228 9.83 -3.16 -3.43
N ILE A 229 9.03 -3.30 -4.48
CA ILE A 229 8.40 -4.56 -4.89
C ILE A 229 8.87 -4.78 -6.33
N GLN A 230 9.55 -5.89 -6.62
CA GLN A 230 10.02 -6.14 -7.97
C GLN A 230 8.85 -6.22 -8.97
N PRO A 231 9.00 -5.64 -10.18
CA PRO A 231 7.96 -5.67 -11.19
C PRO A 231 7.83 -7.04 -11.89
N HIS A 232 8.78 -7.95 -11.66
CA HIS A 232 8.84 -9.25 -12.29
C HIS A 232 8.69 -10.37 -11.26
N LEU A 233 8.02 -11.44 -11.68
CA LEU A 233 7.90 -12.70 -10.93
C LEU A 233 9.01 -13.65 -11.37
N ASP A 234 9.68 -14.29 -10.43
CA ASP A 234 10.57 -15.42 -10.74
C ASP A 234 9.71 -16.64 -11.11
N PRO A 235 9.80 -17.17 -12.36
CA PRO A 235 8.98 -18.29 -12.79
C PRO A 235 9.37 -19.62 -12.15
N SER A 236 10.61 -19.76 -11.65
CA SER A 236 11.10 -21.00 -11.04
C SER A 236 10.56 -21.17 -9.63
N THR A 237 10.51 -20.09 -8.85
CA THR A 237 10.01 -20.11 -7.47
C THR A 237 8.55 -19.65 -7.35
N ARG A 238 8.01 -19.00 -8.39
CA ARG A 238 6.72 -18.29 -8.38
C ARG A 238 6.62 -17.29 -7.24
N THR A 239 7.71 -16.58 -7.00
CA THR A 239 7.81 -15.53 -5.99
C THR A 239 8.18 -14.19 -6.62
N VAL A 240 7.76 -13.12 -5.95
CA VAL A 240 8.22 -11.76 -6.22
C VAL A 240 9.17 -11.37 -5.11
N GLU A 241 10.33 -10.83 -5.47
CA GLU A 241 11.26 -10.30 -4.50
C GLU A 241 10.79 -8.92 -4.00
N VAL A 242 10.71 -8.78 -2.68
CA VAL A 242 10.30 -7.56 -1.99
C VAL A 242 11.44 -7.10 -1.09
N TRP A 243 11.74 -5.81 -1.14
CA TRP A 243 12.77 -5.18 -0.34
C TRP A 243 12.15 -4.33 0.76
N TYR A 244 12.55 -4.59 1.98
CA TYR A 244 12.15 -3.83 3.15
C TYR A 244 13.31 -2.96 3.62
N ALA A 245 13.13 -1.64 3.71
CA ALA A 245 14.13 -0.76 4.28
C ALA A 245 13.94 -0.71 5.80
N LEU A 246 14.95 -1.17 6.54
CA LEU A 246 14.96 -1.20 8.00
C LEU A 246 15.98 -0.21 8.55
N GLU A 247 15.61 0.44 9.65
CA GLU A 247 16.55 1.20 10.46
C GLU A 247 17.49 0.24 11.19
N ASN A 248 18.78 0.59 11.24
CA ASN A 248 19.81 -0.27 11.80
C ASN A 248 20.62 0.44 12.90
N PRO A 249 19.99 0.75 14.05
CA PRO A 249 20.66 1.41 15.15
C PRO A 249 21.83 0.57 15.66
N GLY A 250 23.01 1.19 15.74
CA GLY A 250 24.24 0.53 16.19
C GLY A 250 24.78 -0.54 15.22
N HIS A 251 24.35 -0.52 13.95
CA HIS A 251 24.82 -1.45 12.90
C HIS A 251 24.67 -2.94 13.29
N ARG A 252 23.58 -3.26 13.99
CA ARG A 252 23.31 -4.59 14.55
C ARG A 252 22.84 -5.57 13.48
N LEU A 253 22.00 -5.12 12.55
CA LEU A 253 21.63 -5.87 11.36
C LEU A 253 22.81 -5.89 10.40
N ARG A 254 23.43 -7.05 10.24
CA ARG A 254 24.58 -7.23 9.37
C ARG A 254 24.14 -7.90 8.07
N PRO A 255 24.60 -7.42 6.90
CA PRO A 255 24.35 -8.11 5.63
C PRO A 255 24.75 -9.59 5.69
N GLY A 256 23.90 -10.45 5.14
CA GLY A 256 24.01 -11.91 5.21
C GLY A 256 23.23 -12.56 6.37
N MET A 257 22.73 -11.78 7.35
CA MET A 257 21.82 -12.32 8.37
C MET A 257 20.46 -12.69 7.76
N PHE A 258 19.81 -13.71 8.30
CA PHE A 258 18.39 -13.96 8.03
C PHE A 258 17.52 -13.10 8.93
N ALA A 259 16.45 -12.55 8.35
CA ALA A 259 15.47 -11.76 9.06
C ALA A 259 14.05 -12.24 8.72
N THR A 260 13.21 -12.30 9.75
CA THR A 260 11.78 -12.57 9.60
C THR A 260 11.06 -11.24 9.61
N VAL A 261 10.37 -10.90 8.53
CA VAL A 261 9.62 -9.64 8.39
C VAL A 261 8.14 -9.92 8.49
N THR A 262 7.50 -9.24 9.41
CA THR A 262 6.06 -9.32 9.67
C THR A 262 5.39 -8.02 9.23
N LEU A 263 4.35 -8.16 8.42
CA LEU A 263 3.53 -7.07 7.92
C LEU A 263 2.09 -7.29 8.37
N LYS A 264 1.42 -6.20 8.71
CA LYS A 264 0.00 -6.19 9.05
C LYS A 264 -0.71 -5.33 8.00
N THR A 265 -1.65 -5.92 7.28
CA THR A 265 -2.40 -5.26 6.22
C THR A 265 -3.88 -5.22 6.59
N SER A 266 -4.49 -4.04 6.65
CA SER A 266 -5.94 -3.93 6.82
C SER A 266 -6.63 -4.42 5.55
N ILE A 267 -7.63 -5.31 5.69
CA ILE A 267 -8.44 -5.77 4.55
C ILE A 267 -9.11 -4.59 3.86
N ALA A 268 -9.55 -3.58 4.63
CA ALA A 268 -10.20 -2.39 4.11
C ALA A 268 -9.33 -1.63 3.08
N GLU A 269 -8.01 -1.75 3.21
CA GLU A 269 -7.04 -1.08 2.35
C GLU A 269 -6.71 -1.85 1.08
N THR A 270 -6.94 -3.17 1.08
CA THR A 270 -6.57 -4.03 -0.05
C THR A 270 -7.33 -3.66 -1.33
N PRO A 271 -6.66 -3.58 -2.50
CA PRO A 271 -7.27 -3.27 -3.78
C PRO A 271 -8.40 -4.23 -4.15
N GLU A 272 -8.25 -5.52 -3.82
CA GLU A 272 -9.27 -6.54 -4.07
C GLU A 272 -10.56 -6.24 -3.31
N PHE A 273 -10.45 -5.95 -2.02
CA PHE A 273 -11.59 -5.61 -1.18
C PHE A 273 -12.23 -4.31 -1.64
N ARG A 274 -11.45 -3.25 -1.88
CA ARG A 274 -11.94 -1.96 -2.37
C ARG A 274 -12.66 -2.09 -3.71
N THR A 275 -12.13 -2.88 -4.63
CA THR A 275 -12.74 -3.11 -5.95
C THR A 275 -14.05 -3.88 -5.82
N ARG A 276 -14.09 -4.93 -4.99
CA ARG A 276 -15.30 -5.72 -4.76
C ARG A 276 -16.38 -4.94 -4.02
N VAL A 277 -16.04 -4.17 -2.99
CA VAL A 277 -16.98 -3.27 -2.31
C VAL A 277 -17.50 -2.18 -3.26
N ALA A 278 -16.64 -1.64 -4.13
CA ALA A 278 -17.05 -0.68 -5.14
C ALA A 278 -17.98 -1.28 -6.20
N ALA A 279 -17.80 -2.56 -6.56
CA ALA A 279 -18.65 -3.29 -7.50
C ALA A 279 -19.99 -3.75 -6.86
N ALA A 280 -19.95 -4.17 -5.60
CA ALA A 280 -21.08 -4.62 -4.80
C ALA A 280 -22.04 -3.49 -4.42
N ARG A 281 -21.50 -2.28 -4.25
CA ARG A 281 -22.32 -1.08 -4.09
C ARG A 281 -22.97 -0.75 -5.44
N PRO A 282 -24.28 -0.45 -5.50
CA PRO A 282 -24.88 0.16 -6.68
C PRO A 282 -24.32 1.57 -6.87
N SER A 283 -23.14 1.65 -7.50
CA SER A 283 -22.42 2.84 -7.97
C SER A 283 -22.71 4.11 -7.17
N GLY A 284 -22.45 4.10 -5.86
CA GLY A 284 -22.61 5.24 -4.97
C GLY A 284 -21.27 5.64 -4.36
N GLY A 285 -20.61 6.64 -4.95
CA GLY A 285 -19.66 7.50 -4.26
C GLY A 285 -18.32 6.90 -3.85
N VAL A 286 -17.41 6.75 -4.81
CA VAL A 286 -16.16 7.49 -4.69
C VAL A 286 -16.07 8.28 -5.96
N GLY A 287 -16.04 9.60 -5.84
CA GLY A 287 -15.42 10.40 -6.87
C GLY A 287 -13.99 9.89 -7.02
N ARG A 288 -13.77 8.90 -7.89
CA ARG A 288 -12.60 8.99 -8.76
C ARG A 288 -12.68 10.43 -9.24
N LEU A 289 -11.65 11.19 -8.92
CA LEU A 289 -11.38 12.49 -9.53
C LEU A 289 -11.24 12.22 -11.03
N ALA A 290 -12.37 11.92 -11.67
CA ALA A 290 -12.50 11.92 -13.10
C ALA A 290 -12.17 13.36 -13.44
N SER A 291 -11.06 13.50 -14.13
CA SER A 291 -10.75 14.65 -14.95
C SER A 291 -12.06 15.17 -15.53
N LEU A 292 -12.59 16.26 -14.96
CA LEU A 292 -13.77 16.93 -15.52
C LEU A 292 -13.41 17.22 -16.98
N THR A 293 -14.28 16.94 -17.94
CA THR A 293 -14.09 17.46 -19.30
C THR A 293 -14.26 18.98 -19.25
N ALA A 294 -13.72 19.70 -20.24
CA ALA A 294 -13.88 21.17 -20.29
C ALA A 294 -15.37 21.58 -20.27
N GLU A 295 -16.22 20.78 -20.91
CA GLU A 295 -17.68 20.93 -20.97
C GLU A 295 -18.35 20.70 -19.60
N ALA A 296 -17.85 19.75 -18.80
CA ALA A 296 -18.36 19.49 -17.46
C ALA A 296 -17.94 20.57 -16.45
N GLN A 297 -16.75 21.14 -16.62
CA GLN A 297 -16.25 22.17 -15.71
C GLN A 297 -16.92 23.53 -15.93
N LYS A 298 -17.29 23.85 -17.19
CA LYS A 298 -17.99 25.07 -17.65
C LYS A 298 -17.27 26.41 -17.39
N THR A 299 -16.63 26.58 -16.25
CA THR A 299 -15.97 27.82 -15.81
C THR A 299 -14.52 27.59 -15.43
N CYS A 300 -13.69 28.60 -15.67
CA CYS A 300 -12.28 28.62 -15.31
C CYS A 300 -12.13 28.95 -13.81
N PRO A 301 -11.44 28.14 -13.00
CA PRO A 301 -11.32 28.39 -11.56
C PRO A 301 -10.47 29.64 -11.22
N VAL A 302 -9.61 30.06 -12.14
CA VAL A 302 -8.70 31.19 -11.93
C VAL A 302 -9.39 32.54 -12.20
N THR A 303 -10.25 32.60 -13.23
CA THR A 303 -10.86 33.84 -13.74
C THR A 303 -12.38 33.87 -13.63
N ASP A 304 -13.01 32.75 -13.27
CA ASP A 304 -14.45 32.52 -13.24
C ASP A 304 -15.15 32.68 -14.62
N ALA A 305 -14.37 32.84 -15.70
CA ALA A 305 -14.88 32.95 -17.07
C ALA A 305 -15.31 31.59 -17.65
N GLU A 306 -16.28 31.60 -18.56
CA GLU A 306 -16.72 30.38 -19.25
C GLU A 306 -15.63 29.81 -20.17
N LEU A 307 -15.37 28.50 -20.03
CA LEU A 307 -14.37 27.80 -20.83
C LEU A 307 -14.81 27.73 -22.31
N GLY A 308 -13.90 28.08 -23.22
CA GLY A 308 -14.15 28.14 -24.66
C GLY A 308 -14.39 29.55 -25.21
N THR A 309 -14.67 30.53 -24.34
CA THR A 309 -14.90 31.93 -24.76
C THR A 309 -13.60 32.69 -25.09
N MET A 310 -12.47 32.24 -24.54
CA MET A 310 -11.14 32.88 -24.70
C MET A 310 -10.14 32.00 -25.47
N GLY A 311 -10.64 31.03 -26.23
CA GLY A 311 -9.84 30.03 -26.95
C GLY A 311 -10.06 28.60 -26.44
N PRO A 312 -9.38 27.61 -27.03
CA PRO A 312 -9.51 26.21 -26.62
C PRO A 312 -9.08 26.05 -25.14
N PRO A 313 -9.92 25.46 -24.29
CA PRO A 313 -9.60 25.24 -22.88
C PRO A 313 -8.28 24.49 -22.73
N ILE A 314 -7.43 24.97 -21.82
CA ILE A 314 -6.10 24.39 -21.58
C ILE A 314 -6.18 23.45 -20.38
N ALA A 315 -5.74 22.21 -20.57
CA ALA A 315 -5.68 21.24 -19.48
C ALA A 315 -4.42 21.44 -18.64
N VAL A 316 -4.59 21.49 -17.33
CA VAL A 316 -3.53 21.59 -16.33
C VAL A 316 -3.71 20.48 -15.31
N GLU A 317 -2.66 19.72 -15.05
CA GLU A 317 -2.68 18.64 -14.08
C GLU A 317 -2.11 19.13 -12.75
N VAL A 318 -2.92 19.09 -11.69
CA VAL A 318 -2.55 19.60 -10.36
C VAL A 318 -3.16 18.68 -9.29
N GLY A 319 -2.32 18.14 -8.39
CA GLY A 319 -2.76 17.24 -7.33
C GLY A 319 -3.41 15.92 -7.83
N GLY A 320 -2.96 15.41 -8.98
CA GLY A 320 -3.53 14.20 -9.61
C GLY A 320 -4.89 14.41 -10.28
N ARG A 321 -5.36 15.66 -10.41
CA ARG A 321 -6.61 16.03 -11.09
C ARG A 321 -6.32 16.86 -12.33
N LYS A 322 -6.98 16.54 -13.45
CA LYS A 322 -6.98 17.38 -14.66
C LYS A 322 -8.02 18.50 -14.49
N VAL A 323 -7.57 19.74 -14.57
CA VAL A 323 -8.37 20.97 -14.42
C VAL A 323 -8.20 21.81 -15.69
N TRP A 324 -9.28 22.42 -16.17
CA TRP A 324 -9.26 23.23 -17.39
C TRP A 324 -9.19 24.72 -17.06
N THR A 325 -8.38 25.47 -17.80
CA THR A 325 -8.27 26.92 -17.67
C THR A 325 -8.60 27.62 -19.00
N CYS A 326 -9.12 28.84 -18.93
CA CYS A 326 -9.59 29.57 -20.12
C CYS A 326 -8.47 30.14 -21.01
N CYS A 327 -7.26 30.35 -20.49
CA CYS A 327 -6.11 30.90 -21.22
C CYS A 327 -4.77 30.42 -20.65
N ASP A 328 -3.68 30.68 -21.38
CA ASP A 328 -2.29 30.31 -21.10
C ASP A 328 -1.65 30.99 -19.87
N VAL A 329 -2.26 32.10 -19.41
CA VAL A 329 -1.82 32.83 -18.21
C VAL A 329 -2.28 32.16 -16.90
N CYS A 330 -3.33 31.34 -16.96
CA CYS A 330 -3.94 30.71 -15.79
C CYS A 330 -3.18 29.49 -15.21
N PRO A 331 -2.58 28.58 -16.01
CA PRO A 331 -1.83 27.43 -15.52
C PRO A 331 -0.76 27.72 -14.45
N PRO A 332 0.12 28.74 -14.59
CA PRO A 332 1.12 29.01 -13.55
C PRO A 332 0.50 29.50 -12.24
N LYS A 333 -0.60 30.27 -12.29
CA LYS A 333 -1.33 30.72 -11.08
C LYS A 333 -2.01 29.55 -10.37
N LEU A 334 -2.61 28.63 -11.14
CA LEU A 334 -3.24 27.42 -10.63
C LEU A 334 -2.23 26.47 -9.98
N LYS A 335 -1.02 26.35 -10.53
CA LYS A 335 0.07 25.53 -9.95
C LYS A 335 0.68 26.14 -8.68
N ALA A 336 0.71 27.47 -8.58
CA ALA A 336 1.28 28.19 -7.45
C ALA A 336 0.41 28.08 -6.18
N ASP A 337 -0.92 28.08 -6.32
CA ASP A 337 -1.85 27.90 -5.19
C ASP A 337 -3.01 26.96 -5.55
N PRO A 338 -2.75 25.65 -5.64
CA PRO A 338 -3.76 24.66 -6.03
C PRO A 338 -4.98 24.65 -5.12
N ALA A 339 -4.77 24.76 -3.80
CA ALA A 339 -5.82 24.61 -2.80
C ALA A 339 -6.90 25.69 -2.95
N LYS A 340 -6.47 26.95 -3.16
CA LYS A 340 -7.37 28.10 -3.33
C LYS A 340 -8.30 27.96 -4.54
N TYR A 341 -7.77 27.50 -5.67
CA TYR A 341 -8.54 27.44 -6.92
C TYR A 341 -9.32 26.14 -7.06
N LEU A 342 -8.83 25.02 -6.51
CA LEU A 342 -9.56 23.76 -6.48
C LEU A 342 -10.81 23.84 -5.59
N ALA A 343 -10.79 24.66 -4.53
CA ALA A 343 -11.96 24.91 -3.68
C ALA A 343 -13.16 25.50 -4.45
N LYS A 344 -12.92 26.29 -5.50
CA LYS A 344 -13.98 26.83 -6.37
C LYS A 344 -14.63 25.79 -7.28
N LEU A 345 -13.96 24.65 -7.49
CA LEU A 345 -14.45 23.52 -8.29
C LEU A 345 -15.06 22.41 -7.44
N ALA A 346 -15.03 22.54 -6.12
CA ALA A 346 -15.74 21.63 -5.23
C ALA A 346 -17.23 21.95 -5.30
N PRO A 347 -18.13 20.95 -5.46
CA PRO A 347 -19.55 21.20 -5.29
C PRO A 347 -19.79 21.81 -3.90
N PRO A 348 -20.77 22.72 -3.75
CA PRO A 348 -21.10 23.27 -2.44
C PRO A 348 -21.36 22.11 -1.47
N ALA A 349 -20.81 22.20 -0.26
CA ALA A 349 -21.04 21.20 0.78
C ALA A 349 -22.55 20.96 0.92
N PRO A 350 -23.01 19.70 0.99
CA PRO A 350 -24.43 19.42 1.08
C PRO A 350 -25.02 20.12 2.31
N ASP A 351 -26.08 20.90 2.10
CA ASP A 351 -26.82 21.55 3.17
C ASP A 351 -27.39 20.47 4.10
N PRO A 352 -26.94 20.37 5.37
CA PRO A 352 -27.34 19.30 6.27
C PRO A 352 -28.85 19.30 6.54
N ALA A 353 -29.55 20.41 6.31
CA ALA A 353 -30.99 20.55 6.51
C ALA A 353 -31.84 19.95 5.35
N LYS A 354 -31.27 19.73 4.16
CA LYS A 354 -32.05 19.29 2.98
C LYS A 354 -32.13 17.76 2.80
N GLY A 355 -31.24 17.02 3.47
CA GLY A 355 -31.08 15.56 3.32
C GLY A 355 -30.65 15.13 1.91
N PRO A 356 -30.21 13.87 1.72
CA PRO A 356 -29.85 13.37 0.39
C PRO A 356 -31.06 13.34 -0.56
N THR A 357 -30.83 13.60 -1.83
CA THR A 357 -31.77 13.30 -2.92
C THR A 357 -31.96 11.79 -3.08
N VAL A 358 -33.02 11.37 -3.79
CA VAL A 358 -33.27 9.95 -4.10
C VAL A 358 -32.06 9.34 -4.83
N GLU A 359 -31.44 10.11 -5.72
CA GLU A 359 -30.29 9.69 -6.53
C GLU A 359 -29.00 9.60 -5.70
N GLU A 360 -28.87 10.39 -4.64
CA GLU A 360 -27.73 10.31 -3.72
C GLU A 360 -27.91 9.15 -2.73
N GLN A 361 -29.12 8.92 -2.22
CA GLN A 361 -29.38 7.87 -1.25
C GLN A 361 -29.43 6.47 -1.88
N LYS A 362 -30.02 6.35 -3.08
CA LYS A 362 -30.18 5.14 -3.94
C LYS A 362 -30.86 3.92 -3.32
N VAL A 363 -30.79 3.72 -2.02
CA VAL A 363 -31.21 2.52 -1.28
C VAL A 363 -32.12 2.92 -0.12
N CYS A 364 -33.17 2.13 0.09
CA CYS A 364 -34.05 2.28 1.23
C CYS A 364 -33.34 1.78 2.50
N PRO A 365 -33.24 2.57 3.58
CA PRO A 365 -32.58 2.16 4.81
C PRO A 365 -33.31 1.00 5.51
N VAL A 366 -34.62 0.90 5.33
CA VAL A 366 -35.45 -0.14 5.97
C VAL A 366 -35.32 -1.49 5.27
N THR A 367 -35.47 -1.52 3.95
CA THR A 367 -35.54 -2.78 3.18
C THR A 367 -34.24 -3.15 2.48
N GLY A 368 -33.33 -2.20 2.27
CA GLY A 368 -32.11 -2.40 1.48
C GLY A 368 -32.38 -2.42 -0.03
N ALA A 369 -33.63 -2.23 -0.47
CA ALA A 369 -33.98 -2.21 -1.87
C ALA A 369 -33.62 -0.88 -2.54
N LYS A 370 -33.35 -0.91 -3.84
CA LYS A 370 -33.13 0.29 -4.65
C LYS A 370 -34.37 1.19 -4.60
N LEU A 371 -34.20 2.47 -4.30
CA LEU A 371 -35.28 3.45 -4.34
C LEU A 371 -35.85 3.52 -5.77
N GLY A 372 -37.18 3.47 -5.90
CA GLY A 372 -37.87 3.36 -7.19
C GLY A 372 -38.23 1.93 -7.61
N SER A 373 -37.67 0.89 -6.96
CA SER A 373 -37.99 -0.51 -7.30
C SER A 373 -39.36 -1.00 -6.79
N MET A 374 -39.97 -0.29 -5.85
CA MET A 374 -41.26 -0.63 -5.22
C MET A 374 -42.28 0.51 -5.32
N GLY A 375 -42.14 1.35 -6.34
CA GLY A 375 -42.93 2.56 -6.55
C GLY A 375 -42.16 3.84 -6.20
N ASP A 376 -42.88 4.96 -6.17
CA ASP A 376 -42.30 6.28 -5.92
C ASP A 376 -41.68 6.37 -4.52
N PRO A 377 -40.40 6.76 -4.41
CA PRO A 377 -39.74 6.93 -3.11
C PRO A 377 -40.48 7.91 -2.21
N ILE A 378 -40.67 7.51 -0.95
CA ILE A 378 -41.38 8.29 0.06
C ILE A 378 -40.37 8.97 0.96
N ALA A 379 -40.40 10.30 1.02
CA ALA A 379 -39.59 11.08 1.96
C ALA A 379 -40.15 10.95 3.38
N VAL A 380 -39.25 10.73 4.34
CA VAL A 380 -39.52 10.60 5.77
C VAL A 380 -38.52 11.48 6.50
N GLU A 381 -39.02 12.34 7.37
CA GLU A 381 -38.18 13.16 8.23
C GLU A 381 -37.92 12.41 9.54
N VAL A 382 -36.63 12.22 9.84
CA VAL A 382 -36.13 11.43 10.98
C VAL A 382 -34.89 12.13 11.53
N GLU A 383 -34.90 12.48 12.81
CA GLU A 383 -33.78 13.20 13.47
C GLU A 383 -33.38 14.51 12.75
N GLY A 384 -34.37 15.23 12.19
CA GLY A 384 -34.13 16.49 11.46
C GLY A 384 -33.51 16.31 10.07
N ARG A 385 -33.41 15.08 9.57
CA ARG A 385 -32.87 14.74 8.25
C ARG A 385 -33.97 14.16 7.36
N LYS A 386 -34.03 14.60 6.12
CA LYS A 386 -34.90 14.03 5.09
C LYS A 386 -34.29 12.73 4.55
N ILE A 387 -34.98 11.61 4.72
CA ILE A 387 -34.54 10.27 4.31
C ILE A 387 -35.61 9.63 3.41
N TRP A 388 -35.19 8.98 2.34
CA TRP A 388 -36.10 8.33 1.40
C TRP A 388 -36.33 6.86 1.73
N THR A 389 -37.55 6.37 1.53
CA THR A 389 -37.93 4.98 1.72
C THR A 389 -38.63 4.44 0.48
N CYS A 390 -38.59 3.13 0.24
CA CYS A 390 -39.08 2.54 -1.01
C CYS A 390 -40.58 2.23 -1.05
N CYS A 391 -41.28 2.18 0.09
CA CYS A 391 -42.70 1.83 0.12
C CYS A 391 -43.42 2.37 1.38
N PRO A 392 -44.77 2.45 1.37
CA PRO A 392 -45.56 3.02 2.49
C PRO A 392 -45.41 2.32 3.84
N ALA A 393 -44.95 1.06 3.85
CA ALA A 393 -44.71 0.30 5.09
C ALA A 393 -43.38 0.63 5.78
N CYS A 394 -42.46 1.33 5.11
CA CYS A 394 -41.14 1.66 5.64
C CYS A 394 -41.10 2.87 6.59
N PRO A 395 -41.79 3.99 6.32
CA PRO A 395 -41.79 5.16 7.21
C PRO A 395 -42.07 4.87 8.70
N PRO A 396 -43.09 4.07 9.08
CA PRO A 396 -43.35 3.80 10.50
C PRO A 396 -42.23 2.98 11.16
N LYS A 397 -41.62 2.03 10.45
CA LYS A 397 -40.48 1.24 10.97
C LYS A 397 -39.25 2.11 11.17
N LEU A 398 -38.97 2.99 10.21
CA LEU A 398 -37.84 3.91 10.27
C LEU A 398 -37.96 4.87 11.47
N LYS A 399 -39.15 5.42 11.72
CA LYS A 399 -39.39 6.30 12.87
C LYS A 399 -39.31 5.57 14.22
N ALA A 400 -39.68 4.28 14.27
CA ALA A 400 -39.65 3.49 15.50
C ALA A 400 -38.23 3.11 15.94
N GLN A 401 -37.32 2.86 14.99
CA GLN A 401 -35.93 2.48 15.28
C GLN A 401 -34.94 3.22 14.36
N PRO A 402 -34.80 4.55 14.50
CA PRO A 402 -34.03 5.37 13.56
C PRO A 402 -32.55 4.97 13.51
N ALA A 403 -31.88 4.84 14.65
CA ALA A 403 -30.47 4.44 14.74
C ALA A 403 -30.15 3.14 13.98
N LYS A 404 -31.01 2.12 14.11
CA LYS A 404 -30.84 0.81 13.44
C LYS A 404 -30.81 0.91 11.92
N TYR A 405 -31.66 1.75 11.35
CA TYR A 405 -31.82 1.87 9.91
C TYR A 405 -30.91 2.94 9.30
N LEU A 406 -30.60 4.00 10.04
CA LEU A 406 -29.67 5.05 9.62
C LEU A 406 -28.23 4.56 9.54
N ALA A 407 -27.83 3.60 10.38
CA ALA A 407 -26.51 2.94 10.30
C ALA A 407 -26.24 2.32 8.90
N ARG A 408 -27.27 1.93 8.14
CA ARG A 408 -27.11 1.43 6.76
C ARG A 408 -26.71 2.52 5.75
N LEU A 409 -26.95 3.79 6.09
CA LEU A 409 -26.65 4.95 5.25
C LEU A 409 -25.32 5.63 5.65
N GLU A 410 -24.77 5.31 6.82
CA GLU A 410 -23.51 5.88 7.28
C GLU A 410 -22.32 5.27 6.51
N PRO A 411 -21.32 6.10 6.12
CA PRO A 411 -20.11 5.57 5.52
C PRO A 411 -19.36 4.69 6.53
N PRO A 412 -18.72 3.60 6.08
CA PRO A 412 -17.95 2.73 6.96
C PRO A 412 -16.83 3.54 7.64
N PRO A 413 -16.50 3.21 8.90
CA PRO A 413 -15.30 3.76 9.54
C PRO A 413 -14.07 3.50 8.69
N GLN A 414 -13.12 4.43 8.71
CA GLN A 414 -11.86 4.28 8.00
C GLN A 414 -11.12 3.04 8.54
N ASP A 415 -10.63 2.19 7.65
CA ASP A 415 -9.90 0.95 7.94
C ASP A 415 -10.67 -0.20 8.61
N GLU A 416 -12.00 -0.09 8.73
CA GLU A 416 -12.86 -1.16 9.20
C GLU A 416 -13.71 -1.78 8.10
N VAL A 417 -13.99 -3.07 8.27
CA VAL A 417 -14.80 -3.84 7.34
C VAL A 417 -16.01 -4.43 8.05
N LEU A 418 -17.17 -4.33 7.43
CA LEU A 418 -18.37 -5.00 7.92
C LEU A 418 -18.07 -6.51 7.95
N SER A 419 -18.23 -7.14 9.11
CA SER A 419 -17.76 -8.52 9.27
C SER A 419 -18.73 -9.39 10.04
N VAL A 420 -18.72 -10.68 9.75
CA VAL A 420 -19.47 -11.71 10.47
C VAL A 420 -18.55 -12.81 11.00
N PRO A 421 -18.86 -13.40 12.18
CA PRO A 421 -18.16 -14.58 12.65
C PRO A 421 -18.30 -15.74 11.65
N GLU A 422 -17.25 -16.55 11.51
CA GLU A 422 -17.26 -17.78 10.71
C GLU A 422 -18.39 -18.73 11.12
N SER A 423 -18.67 -18.84 12.41
CA SER A 423 -19.71 -19.71 12.95
C SER A 423 -21.14 -19.32 12.54
N ALA A 424 -21.34 -18.09 12.04
CA ALA A 424 -22.62 -17.61 11.53
C ALA A 424 -22.87 -17.97 10.06
N VAL A 425 -21.84 -18.45 9.35
CA VAL A 425 -21.89 -18.71 7.92
C VAL A 425 -22.14 -20.18 7.66
N ILE A 426 -23.23 -20.49 6.98
CA ILE A 426 -23.51 -21.83 6.45
C ILE A 426 -23.03 -21.89 5.00
N ASP A 427 -21.99 -22.67 4.75
CA ASP A 427 -21.47 -22.92 3.42
C ASP A 427 -22.11 -24.18 2.84
N THR A 428 -22.92 -24.03 1.79
CA THR A 428 -23.54 -25.16 1.08
C THR A 428 -22.73 -25.62 -0.13
N GLY A 429 -21.51 -25.09 -0.31
CA GLY A 429 -20.64 -25.30 -1.48
C GLY A 429 -21.01 -24.43 -2.67
N THR A 430 -22.31 -24.25 -2.95
CA THR A 430 -22.82 -23.43 -4.05
C THR A 430 -23.12 -21.98 -3.67
N ARG A 431 -23.45 -21.74 -2.39
CA ARG A 431 -23.78 -20.42 -1.85
C ARG A 431 -23.44 -20.37 -0.37
N LYS A 432 -23.30 -19.16 0.16
CA LYS A 432 -23.12 -18.90 1.58
C LYS A 432 -24.39 -18.27 2.13
N VAL A 433 -24.92 -18.84 3.21
CA VAL A 433 -26.18 -18.41 3.83
C VAL A 433 -25.93 -18.00 5.26
N VAL A 434 -26.56 -16.89 5.67
CA VAL A 434 -26.54 -16.40 7.05
C VAL A 434 -27.97 -16.19 7.54
N TYR A 435 -28.25 -16.60 8.77
CA TYR A 435 -29.57 -16.46 9.40
C TYR A 435 -29.63 -15.17 10.23
N VAL A 436 -30.38 -14.19 9.74
CA VAL A 436 -30.58 -12.88 10.37
C VAL A 436 -31.81 -12.91 11.27
N GLU A 437 -31.66 -12.57 12.55
CA GLU A 437 -32.77 -12.36 13.48
C GLU A 437 -33.44 -11.01 13.17
N SER A 438 -34.63 -11.07 12.56
CA SER A 438 -35.42 -9.90 12.18
C SER A 438 -36.24 -9.35 13.36
N GLU A 439 -36.80 -10.26 14.15
CA GLU A 439 -37.55 -10.06 15.39
C GLU A 439 -37.16 -11.19 16.36
N PRO A 440 -37.35 -11.03 17.69
CA PRO A 440 -36.99 -12.06 18.66
C PRO A 440 -37.57 -13.44 18.29
N GLY A 441 -36.68 -14.39 17.98
CA GLY A 441 -37.06 -15.75 17.57
C GLY A 441 -37.49 -15.91 16.10
N VAL A 442 -37.44 -14.86 15.27
CA VAL A 442 -37.74 -14.93 13.82
C VAL A 442 -36.46 -14.76 13.02
N PHE A 443 -36.01 -15.84 12.39
CA PHE A 443 -34.78 -15.91 11.61
C PHE A 443 -35.06 -15.94 10.11
N GLU A 444 -34.36 -15.10 9.36
CA GLU A 444 -34.42 -15.03 7.90
C GLU A 444 -33.09 -15.52 7.31
N GLY A 445 -33.11 -16.61 6.55
CA GLY A 445 -31.95 -17.10 5.83
C GLY A 445 -31.70 -16.22 4.61
N ARG A 446 -30.55 -15.54 4.55
CA ARG A 446 -30.16 -14.66 3.45
C ARG A 446 -28.89 -15.18 2.78
N GLU A 447 -28.85 -15.09 1.47
CA GLU A 447 -27.63 -15.33 0.70
C GLU A 447 -26.68 -14.15 0.86
N VAL A 448 -25.40 -14.44 1.09
CA VAL A 448 -24.37 -13.42 1.33
C VAL A 448 -23.15 -13.65 0.45
N VAL A 449 -22.54 -12.55 0.01
CA VAL A 449 -21.24 -12.58 -0.66
C VAL A 449 -20.19 -12.15 0.35
N LEU A 450 -19.24 -13.04 0.63
CA LEU A 450 -18.19 -12.82 1.63
C LEU A 450 -16.81 -12.77 0.94
N GLY A 451 -15.91 -11.97 1.48
CA GLY A 451 -14.50 -11.96 1.08
C GLY A 451 -13.70 -13.08 1.75
N PRO A 452 -12.36 -13.08 1.58
CA PRO A 452 -11.50 -14.10 2.17
C PRO A 452 -11.54 -14.07 3.71
N ARG A 453 -11.58 -15.25 4.32
CA ARG A 453 -11.57 -15.41 5.79
C ARG A 453 -10.33 -14.77 6.38
N THR A 454 -10.51 -14.01 7.45
CA THR A 454 -9.40 -13.39 8.19
C THR A 454 -9.62 -13.58 9.68
N GLY A 455 -8.75 -14.37 10.31
CA GLY A 455 -8.98 -14.85 11.66
C GLY A 455 -10.24 -15.72 11.73
N ASP A 456 -11.12 -15.41 12.68
CA ASP A 456 -12.40 -16.07 12.94
C ASP A 456 -13.59 -15.37 12.26
N ARG A 457 -13.33 -14.41 11.36
CA ARG A 457 -14.35 -13.58 10.72
C ARG A 457 -14.24 -13.58 9.20
N PHE A 458 -15.38 -13.31 8.57
CA PHE A 458 -15.48 -13.02 7.15
C PHE A 458 -15.83 -11.56 6.92
N PRO A 459 -15.10 -10.85 6.05
CA PRO A 459 -15.55 -9.56 5.55
C PRO A 459 -16.80 -9.76 4.68
N VAL A 460 -17.84 -8.98 4.95
CA VAL A 460 -19.10 -8.98 4.20
C VAL A 460 -18.97 -8.03 3.02
N LEU A 461 -19.21 -8.55 1.81
CA LEU A 461 -19.24 -7.76 0.59
C LEU A 461 -20.69 -7.39 0.23
N GLU A 462 -21.62 -8.35 0.33
CA GLU A 462 -23.06 -8.16 0.06
C GLU A 462 -23.94 -9.03 0.95
N GLY A 463 -25.21 -8.62 1.11
CA GLY A 463 -26.28 -9.43 1.72
C GLY A 463 -26.62 -9.11 3.19
N LEU A 464 -25.76 -8.37 3.89
CA LEU A 464 -26.00 -7.94 5.29
C LEU A 464 -25.77 -6.44 5.46
N ALA A 465 -26.35 -5.90 6.53
CA ALA A 465 -26.20 -4.51 6.93
C ALA A 465 -25.66 -4.39 8.37
N PRO A 466 -24.98 -3.28 8.71
CA PRO A 466 -24.54 -3.01 10.07
C PRO A 466 -25.73 -3.00 11.05
N GLY A 467 -25.51 -3.52 12.26
CA GLY A 467 -26.51 -3.62 13.33
C GLY A 467 -27.49 -4.79 13.19
N GLU A 468 -27.42 -5.58 12.11
CA GLU A 468 -28.22 -6.81 12.01
C GLU A 468 -27.69 -7.88 12.98
N LYS A 469 -28.58 -8.67 13.56
CA LYS A 469 -28.22 -9.79 14.45
C LYS A 469 -28.20 -11.08 13.64
N VAL A 470 -27.10 -11.81 13.65
CA VAL A 470 -26.94 -13.08 12.93
C VAL A 470 -26.76 -14.23 13.91
N ALA A 471 -27.31 -15.39 13.62
CA ALA A 471 -27.12 -16.58 14.46
C ALA A 471 -25.67 -17.05 14.40
N ALA A 472 -24.87 -16.72 15.42
CA ALA A 472 -23.47 -17.10 15.55
C ALA A 472 -23.26 -18.47 16.20
N ALA A 473 -24.28 -19.03 16.85
CA ALA A 473 -24.32 -20.42 17.29
C ALA A 473 -25.69 -21.02 16.95
N GLY A 474 -25.71 -22.30 16.59
CA GLY A 474 -26.95 -23.01 16.24
C GLY A 474 -27.52 -22.70 14.85
N ALA A 475 -26.78 -22.00 13.98
CA ALA A 475 -27.20 -21.68 12.61
C ALA A 475 -27.57 -22.92 11.77
N PHE A 476 -26.87 -24.05 11.99
CA PHE A 476 -27.17 -25.32 11.32
C PHE A 476 -28.55 -25.90 11.71
N LEU A 477 -28.97 -25.71 12.96
CA LEU A 477 -30.30 -26.16 13.42
C LEU A 477 -31.40 -25.35 12.77
N ILE A 478 -31.20 -24.03 12.67
CA ILE A 478 -32.12 -23.13 11.96
C ILE A 478 -32.17 -23.52 10.47
N ASP A 479 -31.03 -23.85 9.85
CA ASP A 479 -30.97 -24.32 8.47
C ASP A 479 -31.74 -25.63 8.25
N ALA A 480 -31.53 -26.62 9.13
CA ALA A 480 -32.26 -27.88 9.07
C ALA A 480 -33.78 -27.68 9.21
N GLU A 481 -34.22 -26.87 10.17
CA GLU A 481 -35.64 -26.54 10.36
C GLU A 481 -36.20 -25.81 9.12
N SER A 482 -35.43 -24.89 8.53
CA SER A 482 -35.85 -24.16 7.33
C SER A 482 -36.09 -25.04 6.10
N ARG A 483 -35.36 -26.17 6.00
CA ARG A 483 -35.51 -27.14 4.92
C ARG A 483 -36.69 -28.09 5.15
N ILE A 484 -36.94 -28.43 6.41
CA ILE A 484 -38.05 -29.32 6.80
C ILE A 484 -39.38 -28.57 6.72
N ASN A 485 -39.43 -27.29 7.11
CA ASN A 485 -40.67 -26.54 7.23
C ASN A 485 -40.56 -25.14 6.58
N PRO A 486 -40.47 -25.04 5.24
CA PRO A 486 -40.13 -23.80 4.51
C PRO A 486 -41.18 -22.67 4.54
N GLY A 487 -42.11 -22.65 5.50
CA GLY A 487 -43.11 -21.60 5.64
C GLY A 487 -44.08 -21.72 6.81
N ALA A 488 -43.75 -22.46 7.87
CA ALA A 488 -44.69 -22.67 8.98
C ALA A 488 -44.84 -21.41 9.86
N ALA A 489 -45.97 -20.73 9.70
CA ALA A 489 -46.58 -19.96 10.79
C ALA A 489 -46.89 -20.90 11.97
N PRO A 490 -46.91 -20.43 13.23
CA PRO A 490 -47.00 -21.32 14.39
C PRO A 490 -48.30 -22.12 14.35
N ALA A 491 -48.19 -23.44 14.50
CA ALA A 491 -49.31 -24.25 14.94
C ALA A 491 -49.66 -23.81 16.36
N ASN A 492 -50.84 -23.19 16.54
CA ASN A 492 -51.40 -22.93 17.85
C ASN A 492 -51.55 -24.27 18.61
N PRO A 493 -51.19 -24.32 19.90
CA PRO A 493 -51.44 -25.51 20.72
C PRO A 493 -52.91 -25.50 21.12
N GLY A 494 -53.75 -26.27 20.43
CA GLY A 494 -55.15 -26.42 20.78
C GLY A 494 -55.90 -27.38 19.86
N GLU A 495 -56.23 -28.55 20.43
CA GLU A 495 -57.32 -29.47 20.05
C GLU A 495 -57.16 -30.41 18.84
N GLY A 496 -57.30 -31.72 19.11
CA GLY A 496 -57.95 -32.64 18.16
C GLY A 496 -57.30 -34.02 17.88
N GLY A 497 -57.34 -34.94 18.86
CA GLY A 497 -57.62 -36.40 18.73
C GLY A 497 -56.92 -37.32 17.69
N PRO A 498 -56.59 -38.59 18.03
CA PRO A 498 -55.84 -39.48 17.14
C PRO A 498 -56.75 -40.25 16.15
N PRO A 499 -56.31 -40.54 14.91
CA PRO A 499 -56.89 -41.63 14.14
C PRO A 499 -55.96 -42.84 14.06
N LYS A 500 -56.46 -43.90 14.71
CA LYS A 500 -56.42 -45.35 14.45
C LYS A 500 -55.36 -45.95 13.51
N ALA A 501 -54.77 -47.02 14.05
CA ALA A 501 -53.99 -48.05 13.39
C ALA A 501 -54.73 -48.74 12.23
N GLY A 502 -53.98 -48.96 11.13
CA GLY A 502 -54.30 -49.91 10.07
C GLY A 502 -53.07 -50.75 9.77
N MET A 503 -53.06 -51.97 10.29
CA MET A 503 -52.10 -53.03 9.97
C MET A 503 -52.34 -53.55 8.55
N THR A 504 -51.30 -53.61 7.74
CA THR A 504 -51.15 -54.62 6.68
C THR A 504 -49.68 -54.83 6.36
N GLN A 505 -49.13 -55.95 6.84
CA GLN A 505 -47.94 -56.59 6.25
C GLN A 505 -48.36 -57.36 4.99
N PRO A 506 -47.41 -57.67 4.09
CA PRO A 506 -46.93 -59.05 4.11
C PRO A 506 -45.41 -59.24 3.87
N ARG A 507 -44.86 -60.17 4.67
CA ARG A 507 -43.90 -61.27 4.38
C ARG A 507 -42.70 -61.05 3.43
N SER A 508 -41.53 -61.14 4.08
CA SER A 508 -40.36 -61.98 3.79
C SER A 508 -40.29 -62.81 2.49
N THR A 509 -39.17 -62.68 1.77
CA THR A 509 -38.31 -63.82 1.40
C THR A 509 -36.85 -63.38 1.38
N ALA A 510 -36.04 -64.07 2.18
CA ALA A 510 -34.59 -64.07 2.09
C ALA A 510 -34.15 -65.06 1.00
N ALA A 511 -33.13 -64.71 0.23
CA ALA A 511 -32.32 -65.68 -0.50
C ALA A 511 -30.88 -65.17 -0.56
N SER A 512 -30.06 -65.79 0.29
CA SER A 512 -28.61 -65.81 0.24
C SER A 512 -28.13 -66.70 -0.91
N THR A 513 -27.15 -66.25 -1.67
CA THR A 513 -26.25 -67.17 -2.40
C THR A 513 -24.83 -66.63 -2.39
N GLN A 514 -23.95 -67.41 -1.79
CA GLN A 514 -22.50 -67.27 -1.77
C GLN A 514 -21.91 -67.61 -3.15
N GLY A 515 -20.82 -66.89 -3.49
CA GLY A 515 -19.55 -67.47 -3.93
C GLY A 515 -19.40 -67.98 -5.36
N ALA A 516 -18.46 -67.38 -6.10
CA ALA A 516 -17.42 -68.12 -6.84
C ALA A 516 -16.31 -67.18 -7.37
N HIS A 517 -15.08 -67.51 -7.00
CA HIS A 517 -13.82 -67.07 -7.57
C HIS A 517 -13.71 -67.37 -9.08
N ARG A 518 -12.96 -66.56 -9.85
CA ARG A 518 -11.64 -66.96 -10.41
C ARG A 518 -10.98 -65.90 -11.31
N HIS A 519 -9.67 -65.78 -11.07
CA HIS A 519 -8.54 -65.32 -11.89
C HIS A 519 -8.38 -63.84 -12.24
#